data_AF-A0A9X1HVL2-F1
#
_entry.id   AF-A0A9X1HVL2-F1
#
_cell.length_a   1.000
_cell.length_b   1.000
_cell.length_c   1.000
_cell.angle_alpha   90.00
_cell.angle_beta   90.00
_cell.angle_gamma   90.00
#
_symmetry.space_group_name_H-M   'P 1'
#
loop_
_entity.id
_entity.type
_entity.pdbx_description
1 polymer ?
#
loop_
_entity_poly.entity_id
_entity_poly.type
_entity_poly.pdbx_seq_one_letter_code
_entity_poly.pdbx_strand_id
1 'polypeptide(L)'
;MKKVFCLFSVIFLISAGYGQEVRTYSDQITTLKIFSNGIFHLETVDPIFPVSGEVYQSEGNWIETDAGIRLNPQFEPRIPEVALRVLDSTKSDTLELYLDYSVTLYRENEAVSSGEQNFQIITIYINGKPYNLVRDNIIQHCAWAPKIRNQLVIGESNVVRIPVKRIKKFEVMTYGFEKRQRIRIVQDSFSKATLSIGLFVDEERMPRNRLVLVKNQNAYFYQVTGKPSKFLTPLQKIK
;
A
#
# COMPACT_ATOMS: atom_id res chain seq x y z
N MET A 1 61.76 -0.68 -48.02
CA MET A 1 60.41 -1.30 -47.94
C MET A 1 60.05 -1.48 -46.48
N LYS A 2 59.22 -0.59 -45.90
CA LYS A 2 58.70 -0.73 -44.53
C LYS A 2 57.19 -0.95 -44.63
N LYS A 3 56.74 -2.18 -44.38
CA LYS A 3 55.32 -2.52 -44.28
C LYS A 3 54.87 -2.19 -42.86
N VAL A 4 54.05 -1.16 -42.72
CA VAL A 4 53.33 -0.82 -41.49
C VAL A 4 52.16 -1.79 -41.38
N PHE A 5 52.19 -2.65 -40.37
CA PHE A 5 51.07 -3.52 -40.01
C PHE A 5 50.13 -2.71 -39.09
N CYS A 6 48.99 -2.28 -39.61
CA CYS A 6 47.90 -1.77 -38.78
C CYS A 6 47.23 -2.96 -38.08
N LEU A 7 47.46 -3.10 -36.77
CA LEU A 7 46.59 -3.90 -35.91
C LEU A 7 45.26 -3.17 -35.76
N PHE A 8 44.21 -3.70 -36.38
CA PHE A 8 42.83 -3.36 -36.04
C PHE A 8 42.47 -4.10 -34.75
N SER A 9 42.52 -3.39 -33.63
CA SER A 9 41.91 -3.85 -32.38
C SER A 9 40.40 -3.77 -32.52
N VAL A 10 39.74 -4.91 -32.77
CA VAL A 10 38.29 -5.04 -32.65
C VAL A 10 37.96 -5.00 -31.17
N ILE A 11 37.51 -3.84 -30.69
CA ILE A 11 36.96 -3.68 -29.35
C ILE A 11 35.54 -4.27 -29.40
N PHE A 12 35.37 -5.49 -28.90
CA PHE A 12 34.06 -6.02 -28.54
C PHE A 12 33.56 -5.23 -27.33
N LEU A 13 32.68 -4.26 -27.57
CA LEU A 13 31.82 -3.70 -26.52
C LEU A 13 30.86 -4.80 -26.08
N ILE A 14 31.12 -5.38 -24.91
CA ILE A 14 30.13 -6.17 -24.18
C ILE A 14 29.09 -5.15 -23.70
N SER A 15 28.07 -4.89 -24.53
CA SER A 15 26.84 -4.30 -24.03
C SER A 15 26.20 -5.34 -23.11
N ALA A 16 26.26 -5.12 -21.80
CA ALA A 16 25.40 -5.80 -20.85
C ALA A 16 23.96 -5.64 -21.38
N GLY A 17 23.39 -6.74 -21.87
CA GLY A 17 22.14 -6.75 -22.61
C GLY A 17 20.98 -6.41 -21.70
N TYR A 18 20.72 -5.12 -21.50
CA TYR A 18 19.39 -4.67 -21.14
C TYR A 18 18.46 -5.13 -22.26
N GLY A 19 17.48 -5.97 -21.93
CA GLY A 19 16.48 -6.42 -22.90
C GLY A 19 15.86 -5.24 -23.62
N GLN A 20 15.41 -5.43 -24.86
CA GLN A 20 14.72 -4.38 -25.58
C GLN A 20 13.41 -4.05 -24.85
N GLU A 21 13.16 -2.76 -24.57
CA GLU A 21 11.87 -2.27 -24.07
C GLU A 21 10.78 -2.62 -25.09
N VAL A 22 9.74 -3.34 -24.64
CA VAL A 22 8.66 -3.83 -25.51
C VAL A 22 7.43 -2.95 -25.35
N ARG A 23 7.07 -2.63 -24.11
CA ARG A 23 5.86 -1.88 -23.78
C ARG A 23 6.14 -0.96 -22.60
N THR A 24 5.62 0.27 -22.69
CA THR A 24 5.56 1.22 -21.58
C THR A 24 4.10 1.58 -21.32
N TYR A 25 3.72 1.51 -20.06
CA TYR A 25 2.42 1.91 -19.56
C TYR A 25 2.61 3.02 -18.55
N SER A 26 1.85 4.09 -18.64
CA SER A 26 2.04 5.25 -17.75
C SER A 26 0.70 5.89 -17.42
N ASP A 27 0.55 6.28 -16.17
CA ASP A 27 -0.49 7.20 -15.71
C ASP A 27 0.15 8.36 -14.91
N GLN A 28 -0.66 9.13 -14.16
CA GLN A 28 -0.16 10.30 -13.43
C GLN A 28 0.83 9.97 -12.30
N ILE A 29 0.78 8.76 -11.73
CA ILE A 29 1.53 8.39 -10.53
C ILE A 29 2.30 7.07 -10.66
N THR A 30 2.10 6.33 -11.75
CA THR A 30 2.73 5.03 -12.01
C THR A 30 3.24 4.98 -13.44
N THR A 31 4.50 4.59 -13.61
CA THR A 31 5.08 4.18 -14.90
C THR A 31 5.59 2.75 -14.78
N LEU A 32 5.13 1.88 -15.69
CA LEU A 32 5.54 0.48 -15.80
C LEU A 32 6.14 0.23 -17.18
N LYS A 33 7.43 -0.11 -17.21
CA LYS A 33 8.14 -0.53 -18.40
C LYS A 33 8.34 -2.03 -18.38
N ILE A 34 8.14 -2.66 -19.52
CA ILE A 34 8.23 -4.11 -19.71
C ILE A 34 9.25 -4.42 -20.78
N PHE A 35 10.20 -5.30 -20.46
CA PHE A 35 11.29 -5.69 -21.32
C PHE A 35 11.13 -7.13 -21.82
N SER A 36 11.66 -7.38 -23.02
CA SER A 36 11.58 -8.66 -23.74
C SER A 36 12.30 -9.81 -23.03
N ASN A 37 13.24 -9.49 -22.15
CA ASN A 37 13.99 -10.43 -21.32
C ASN A 37 13.23 -10.89 -20.07
N GLY A 38 11.95 -10.51 -19.90
CA GLY A 38 11.14 -10.88 -18.74
C GLY A 38 11.28 -9.96 -17.53
N ILE A 39 12.01 -8.84 -17.67
CA ILE A 39 12.18 -7.84 -16.62
C ILE A 39 11.15 -6.72 -16.74
N PHE A 40 10.72 -6.16 -15.61
CA PHE A 40 9.97 -4.91 -15.53
C PHE A 40 10.76 -3.85 -14.78
N HIS A 41 10.52 -2.57 -15.12
CA HIS A 41 10.84 -1.45 -14.25
C HIS A 41 9.54 -0.73 -13.88
N LEU A 42 9.31 -0.53 -12.58
CA LEU A 42 8.17 0.17 -12.02
C LEU A 42 8.67 1.44 -11.34
N GLU A 43 8.05 2.56 -11.64
CA GLU A 43 8.21 3.82 -10.92
C GLU A 43 6.83 4.25 -10.41
N THR A 44 6.66 4.40 -9.10
CA THR A 44 5.37 4.80 -8.52
C THR A 44 5.55 5.49 -7.18
N VAL A 45 4.57 6.30 -6.77
CA VAL A 45 4.52 6.89 -5.42
C VAL A 45 4.50 5.78 -4.34
N ASP A 46 4.98 6.05 -3.14
CA ASP A 46 4.92 5.06 -2.05
C ASP A 46 3.48 4.58 -1.79
N PRO A 47 3.18 3.27 -1.92
CA PRO A 47 1.84 2.73 -1.67
C PRO A 47 1.45 2.67 -0.19
N ILE A 48 2.40 2.82 0.72
CA ILE A 48 2.23 2.77 2.17
C ILE A 48 2.21 4.18 2.76
N PHE A 49 3.10 5.07 2.30
CA PHE A 49 3.25 6.43 2.83
C PHE A 49 3.11 7.51 1.74
N PRO A 50 1.93 7.63 1.10
CA PRO A 50 1.78 8.44 -0.11
C PRO A 50 1.99 9.95 0.11
N VAL A 51 1.92 10.44 1.35
CA VAL A 51 2.17 11.85 1.68
C VAL A 51 3.64 12.24 1.68
N SER A 52 4.58 11.29 1.80
CA SER A 52 5.99 11.65 1.64
C SER A 52 6.25 12.19 0.23
N GLY A 53 5.40 11.85 -0.74
CA GLY A 53 5.61 12.17 -2.15
C GLY A 53 6.82 11.44 -2.73
N GLU A 54 7.43 10.54 -1.97
CA GLU A 54 8.57 9.76 -2.42
C GLU A 54 8.11 8.82 -3.53
N VAL A 55 8.87 8.85 -4.61
CA VAL A 55 8.71 7.96 -5.74
C VAL A 55 9.71 6.84 -5.56
N TYR A 56 9.22 5.61 -5.56
CA TYR A 56 10.05 4.43 -5.48
C TYR A 56 10.15 3.77 -6.85
N GLN A 57 11.35 3.27 -7.12
CA GLN A 57 11.65 2.47 -8.29
C GLN A 57 11.86 1.02 -7.86
N SER A 58 11.29 0.09 -8.62
CA SER A 58 11.42 -1.34 -8.37
C SER A 58 11.59 -2.08 -9.69
N GLU A 59 12.41 -3.11 -9.68
CA GLU A 59 12.60 -4.02 -10.80
C GLU A 59 12.34 -5.47 -10.39
N GLY A 60 12.20 -6.33 -11.39
CA GLY A 60 12.06 -7.76 -11.17
C GLY A 60 11.40 -8.46 -12.34
N ASN A 61 10.83 -9.63 -12.08
CA ASN A 61 10.22 -10.48 -13.10
C ASN A 61 8.74 -10.16 -13.27
N TRP A 62 8.20 -10.37 -14.46
CA TRP A 62 6.77 -10.24 -14.73
C TRP A 62 6.22 -11.41 -15.53
N ILE A 63 4.90 -11.62 -15.43
CA ILE A 63 4.15 -12.52 -16.31
C ILE A 63 2.87 -11.84 -16.80
N GLU A 64 2.48 -12.14 -18.03
CA GLU A 64 1.17 -11.74 -18.56
C GLU A 64 0.09 -12.70 -18.03
N THR A 65 -1.07 -12.15 -17.69
CA THR A 65 -2.24 -12.90 -17.25
C THR A 65 -3.48 -12.36 -17.95
N ASP A 66 -4.57 -13.12 -17.99
CA ASP A 66 -5.84 -12.67 -18.59
C ASP A 66 -6.38 -11.38 -17.94
N ALA A 67 -6.00 -11.12 -16.68
CA ALA A 67 -6.44 -9.96 -15.92
C ALA A 67 -5.49 -8.75 -16.03
N GLY A 68 -4.30 -8.89 -16.61
CA GLY A 68 -3.27 -7.85 -16.64
C GLY A 68 -1.86 -8.39 -16.45
N ILE A 69 -0.96 -7.59 -15.89
CA ILE A 69 0.45 -7.95 -15.69
C ILE A 69 0.69 -8.25 -14.22
N ARG A 70 1.30 -9.40 -13.91
CA ARG A 70 1.66 -9.77 -12.54
C ARG A 70 3.15 -9.58 -12.32
N LEU A 71 3.49 -8.72 -11.36
CA LEU A 71 4.86 -8.39 -10.99
C LEU A 71 5.34 -9.32 -9.88
N ASN A 72 6.58 -9.77 -9.98
CA ASN A 72 7.27 -10.65 -9.04
C ASN A 72 6.39 -11.81 -8.51
N PRO A 73 5.82 -12.65 -9.39
CA PRO A 73 4.90 -13.73 -9.01
C PRO A 73 5.52 -14.78 -8.07
N GLN A 74 6.85 -14.88 -8.05
CA GLN A 74 7.61 -15.80 -7.21
C GLN A 74 7.66 -15.42 -5.72
N PHE A 75 7.30 -14.18 -5.37
CA PHE A 75 7.34 -13.71 -3.98
C PHE A 75 5.93 -13.59 -3.41
N GLU A 76 5.68 -14.25 -2.28
CA GLU A 76 4.39 -14.17 -1.60
C GLU A 76 4.11 -12.75 -1.06
N PRO A 77 2.87 -12.23 -1.18
CA PRO A 77 2.51 -10.95 -0.61
C PRO A 77 2.70 -10.92 0.90
N ARG A 78 3.16 -9.77 1.41
CA ARG A 78 3.21 -9.52 2.84
C ARG A 78 1.81 -9.19 3.36
N ILE A 79 1.29 -10.04 4.25
CA ILE A 79 -0.06 -9.89 4.78
C ILE A 79 0.03 -9.07 6.07
N PRO A 80 -0.64 -7.91 6.19
CA PRO A 80 -0.63 -7.13 7.40
C PRO A 80 -1.30 -7.87 8.55
N GLU A 81 -0.81 -7.64 9.77
CA GLU A 81 -1.43 -8.14 10.99
C GLU A 81 -2.42 -7.12 11.54
N VAL A 82 -3.62 -7.58 11.86
CA VAL A 82 -4.65 -6.74 12.48
C VAL A 82 -5.33 -7.50 13.59
N ALA A 83 -5.29 -6.96 14.80
CA ALA A 83 -5.89 -7.57 15.98
C ALA A 83 -6.70 -6.55 16.78
N LEU A 84 -7.76 -7.02 17.42
CA LEU A 84 -8.54 -6.23 18.38
C LEU A 84 -8.57 -6.96 19.71
N ARG A 85 -7.97 -6.36 20.73
CA ARG A 85 -7.96 -6.89 22.10
C ARG A 85 -8.92 -6.08 22.96
N VAL A 86 -9.97 -6.73 23.47
CA VAL A 86 -10.87 -6.10 24.43
C VAL A 86 -10.15 -5.94 25.78
N LEU A 87 -10.18 -4.73 26.33
CA LEU A 87 -9.59 -4.40 27.64
C LEU A 87 -10.64 -4.32 28.74
N ASP A 88 -11.84 -3.82 28.41
CA ASP A 88 -12.96 -3.70 29.32
C ASP A 88 -14.26 -4.03 28.58
N SER A 89 -14.94 -5.07 29.07
CA SER A 89 -16.15 -5.65 28.50
C SER A 89 -17.44 -5.00 29.01
N THR A 90 -17.32 -3.94 29.81
CA THR A 90 -18.46 -3.19 30.34
C THR A 90 -19.32 -2.63 29.20
N LYS A 91 -20.64 -2.78 29.31
CA LYS A 91 -21.58 -2.20 28.35
C LYS A 91 -21.50 -0.68 28.42
N SER A 92 -21.24 -0.06 27.28
CA SER A 92 -21.14 1.39 27.14
C SER A 92 -21.72 1.82 25.80
N ASP A 93 -22.23 3.05 25.75
CA ASP A 93 -22.63 3.70 24.50
C ASP A 93 -21.45 4.35 23.77
N THR A 94 -20.25 4.24 24.33
CA THR A 94 -18.99 4.75 23.79
C THR A 94 -17.90 3.70 23.89
N LEU A 95 -17.18 3.50 22.78
CA LEU A 95 -15.93 2.75 22.71
C LEU A 95 -14.75 3.69 22.85
N GLU A 96 -13.87 3.43 23.82
CA GLU A 96 -12.53 4.00 23.90
C GLU A 96 -11.55 3.04 23.24
N LEU A 97 -10.98 3.45 22.10
CA LEU A 97 -10.10 2.63 21.28
C LEU A 97 -8.67 3.16 21.36
N TYR A 98 -7.77 2.33 21.84
CA TYR A 98 -6.32 2.53 21.81
C TYR A 98 -5.79 2.00 20.48
N LEU A 99 -4.88 2.73 19.85
CA LEU A 99 -4.29 2.35 18.58
C LEU A 99 -2.80 2.05 18.73
N ASP A 100 -2.42 0.83 18.38
CA ASP A 100 -1.02 0.42 18.26
C ASP A 100 -0.74 0.22 16.77
N TYR A 101 0.17 1.01 16.21
CA TYR A 101 0.53 0.93 14.79
C TYR A 101 2.04 0.77 14.64
N SER A 102 2.46 -0.32 14.01
CA SER A 102 3.87 -0.62 13.79
C SER A 102 4.13 -0.98 12.32
N VAL A 103 5.37 -0.73 11.92
CA VAL A 103 5.88 -1.07 10.60
C VAL A 103 7.15 -1.88 10.79
N THR A 104 7.19 -3.05 10.18
CA THR A 104 8.38 -3.90 10.08
C THR A 104 8.92 -3.80 8.67
N LEU A 105 10.15 -3.32 8.53
CA LEU A 105 10.86 -3.24 7.27
C LEU A 105 11.62 -4.53 7.01
N TYR A 106 11.62 -4.95 5.75
CA TYR A 106 12.35 -6.11 5.27
C TYR A 106 13.32 -5.75 4.16
N ARG A 107 14.49 -6.39 4.17
CA ARG A 107 15.47 -6.40 3.08
C ARG A 107 15.74 -7.85 2.72
N GLU A 108 15.68 -8.21 1.44
CA GLU A 108 15.97 -9.58 0.98
C GLU A 108 15.19 -10.70 1.71
N ASN A 109 13.96 -10.43 2.16
CA ASN A 109 13.12 -11.29 3.00
C ASN A 109 13.48 -11.39 4.49
N GLU A 110 14.51 -10.71 4.95
CA GLU A 110 14.88 -10.64 6.37
C GLU A 110 14.33 -9.37 7.02
N ALA A 111 13.80 -9.49 8.24
CA ALA A 111 13.32 -8.33 8.99
C ALA A 111 14.53 -7.54 9.49
N VAL A 112 14.63 -6.28 9.06
CA VAL A 112 15.79 -5.41 9.38
C VAL A 112 15.47 -4.38 10.45
N SER A 113 14.22 -3.95 10.55
CA SER A 113 13.76 -3.07 11.62
C SER A 113 12.27 -3.25 11.87
N SER A 114 11.85 -2.94 13.09
CA SER A 114 10.44 -2.88 13.47
C SER A 114 10.27 -1.79 14.52
N GLY A 115 9.23 -0.98 14.37
CA GLY A 115 8.97 0.10 15.30
C GLY A 115 7.62 0.75 15.07
N GLU A 116 7.21 1.55 16.05
CA GLU A 116 6.07 2.44 15.90
C GLU A 116 6.36 3.48 14.82
N GLN A 117 5.34 3.77 14.02
CA GLN A 117 5.43 4.75 12.93
C GLN A 117 4.18 5.62 12.89
N ASN A 118 4.31 6.77 12.24
CA ASN A 118 3.15 7.59 11.96
C ASN A 118 2.33 6.98 10.82
N PHE A 119 1.00 7.04 10.97
CA PHE A 119 0.05 6.74 9.91
C PHE A 119 -0.61 8.03 9.45
N GLN A 120 -0.96 8.10 8.17
CA GLN A 120 -1.71 9.24 7.65
C GLN A 120 -3.21 9.11 7.98
N ILE A 121 -3.79 7.97 7.65
CA ILE A 121 -5.22 7.70 7.87
C ILE A 121 -5.46 6.21 8.09
N ILE A 122 -6.21 5.88 9.13
CA ILE A 122 -6.76 4.55 9.35
C ILE A 122 -8.27 4.66 9.33
N THR A 123 -8.92 3.98 8.40
CA THR A 123 -10.37 3.89 8.37
C THR A 123 -10.81 2.63 9.10
N ILE A 124 -11.53 2.81 10.20
CA ILE A 124 -12.24 1.73 10.89
C ILE A 124 -13.71 1.75 10.46
N TYR A 125 -14.28 0.57 10.26
CA TYR A 125 -15.68 0.37 9.90
C TYR A 125 -16.36 -0.41 11.01
N ILE A 126 -17.23 0.27 11.76
CA ILE A 126 -18.02 -0.36 12.82
C ILE A 126 -19.45 -0.50 12.33
N ASN A 127 -19.92 -1.74 12.22
CA ASN A 127 -21.23 -2.07 11.60
C ASN A 127 -21.42 -1.42 10.21
N GLY A 128 -20.33 -1.29 9.45
CA GLY A 128 -20.33 -0.66 8.13
C GLY A 128 -20.25 0.88 8.13
N LYS A 129 -20.32 1.53 9.30
CA LYS A 129 -20.12 2.99 9.41
C LYS A 129 -18.62 3.30 9.47
N PRO A 130 -18.09 4.13 8.55
CA PRO A 130 -16.67 4.47 8.53
C PRO A 130 -16.36 5.60 9.52
N TYR A 131 -15.22 5.47 10.20
CA TYR A 131 -14.57 6.51 11.00
C TYR A 131 -13.12 6.59 10.54
N ASN A 132 -12.67 7.80 10.20
CA ASN A 132 -11.35 8.06 9.66
C ASN A 132 -10.46 8.62 10.75
N LEU A 133 -9.58 7.78 11.29
CA LEU A 133 -8.62 8.13 12.30
C LEU A 133 -7.46 8.88 11.64
N VAL A 134 -7.18 10.09 12.10
CA VAL A 134 -6.14 10.98 11.55
C VAL A 134 -5.37 11.65 12.67
N ARG A 135 -4.11 12.06 12.41
CA ARG A 135 -3.32 12.85 13.38
C ARG A 135 -3.74 14.30 13.44
N ASP A 136 -4.10 14.85 12.27
CA ASP A 136 -4.58 16.21 12.10
C ASP A 136 -5.79 16.22 11.17
N ASN A 137 -6.63 17.26 11.27
CA ASN A 137 -7.76 17.44 10.38
C ASN A 137 -7.27 17.58 8.93
N ILE A 138 -7.65 16.65 8.08
CA ILE A 138 -7.36 16.71 6.64
C ILE A 138 -8.42 17.61 5.99
N ILE A 139 -8.01 18.82 5.62
CA ILE A 139 -8.87 19.82 5.00
C ILE A 139 -8.78 19.68 3.47
N GLN A 140 -9.93 19.82 2.82
CA GLN A 140 -10.01 19.84 1.37
C GLN A 140 -9.53 21.21 0.86
N HIS A 141 -8.38 21.25 0.18
CA HIS A 141 -7.87 22.48 -0.43
C HIS A 141 -8.44 22.75 -1.84
N CYS A 142 -8.93 21.72 -2.54
CA CYS A 142 -9.47 21.83 -3.89
C CYS A 142 -10.96 21.44 -3.94
N ALA A 143 -11.82 22.27 -4.51
CA ALA A 143 -13.28 22.06 -4.53
C ALA A 143 -13.73 20.74 -5.19
N TRP A 144 -12.94 20.18 -6.10
CA TRP A 144 -13.21 18.94 -6.83
C TRP A 144 -12.69 17.67 -6.14
N ALA A 145 -11.82 17.80 -5.13
CA ALA A 145 -11.31 16.65 -4.41
C ALA A 145 -12.37 16.05 -3.46
N PRO A 146 -12.44 14.72 -3.30
CA PRO A 146 -13.45 14.11 -2.44
C PRO A 146 -13.21 14.42 -0.95
N LYS A 147 -14.21 14.97 -0.25
CA LYS A 147 -14.11 15.37 1.16
C LYS A 147 -14.07 14.18 2.13
N ILE A 148 -13.01 14.06 2.93
CA ILE A 148 -12.92 13.02 3.97
C ILE A 148 -13.88 13.36 5.12
N ARG A 149 -14.95 12.55 5.26
CA ARG A 149 -15.98 12.70 6.30
C ARG A 149 -15.66 11.84 7.52
N ASN A 150 -16.33 12.07 8.66
CA ASN A 150 -16.19 11.29 9.90
C ASN A 150 -14.73 11.19 10.38
N GLN A 151 -13.97 12.27 10.28
CA GLN A 151 -12.61 12.34 10.79
C GLN A 151 -12.64 12.38 12.32
N LEU A 152 -11.84 11.52 12.94
CA LEU A 152 -11.58 11.52 14.37
C LEU A 152 -10.09 11.77 14.57
N VAL A 153 -9.77 12.91 15.15
CA VAL A 153 -8.38 13.32 15.41
C VAL A 153 -7.86 12.55 16.62
N ILE A 154 -6.75 11.85 16.45
CA ILE A 154 -6.09 11.07 17.51
C ILE A 154 -4.88 11.86 18.01
N GLY A 155 -4.96 12.26 19.29
CA GLY A 155 -3.85 12.92 19.97
C GLY A 155 -2.69 11.98 20.30
N GLU A 156 -1.73 12.49 21.07
CA GLU A 156 -0.50 11.78 21.44
C GLU A 156 -0.74 10.49 22.24
N SER A 157 -1.87 10.41 22.96
CA SER A 157 -2.24 9.21 23.72
C SER A 157 -2.68 8.02 22.85
N ASN A 158 -2.78 8.19 21.54
CA ASN A 158 -3.27 7.17 20.60
C ASN A 158 -4.69 6.65 20.94
N VAL A 159 -5.49 7.46 21.64
CA VAL A 159 -6.86 7.10 22.06
C VAL A 159 -7.89 7.87 21.26
N VAL A 160 -8.95 7.17 20.84
CA VAL A 160 -10.14 7.78 20.24
C VAL A 160 -11.42 7.28 20.92
N ARG A 161 -12.40 8.17 21.06
CA ARG A 161 -13.73 7.84 21.58
C ARG A 161 -14.76 7.81 20.47
N ILE A 162 -15.50 6.71 20.37
CA ILE A 162 -16.46 6.47 19.29
C ILE A 162 -17.83 6.17 19.90
N PRO A 163 -18.87 6.94 19.59
CA PRO A 163 -20.22 6.67 20.09
C PRO A 163 -20.80 5.45 19.35
N VAL A 164 -20.80 4.30 20.02
CA VAL A 164 -21.35 3.02 19.53
C VAL A 164 -21.76 2.13 20.70
N LYS A 165 -22.97 1.57 20.63
CA LYS A 165 -23.53 0.69 21.68
C LYS A 165 -23.16 -0.78 21.52
N ARG A 166 -23.14 -1.24 20.26
CA ARG A 166 -22.87 -2.64 19.90
C ARG A 166 -22.02 -2.75 18.65
N ILE A 167 -21.07 -3.67 18.65
CA ILE A 167 -20.07 -3.89 17.60
C ILE A 167 -20.27 -5.31 17.07
N LYS A 168 -21.04 -5.46 16.00
CA LYS A 168 -21.27 -6.77 15.34
C LYS A 168 -20.24 -7.04 14.23
N LYS A 169 -19.71 -5.97 13.64
CA LYS A 169 -18.74 -6.02 12.55
C LYS A 169 -17.69 -4.95 12.78
N PHE A 170 -16.42 -5.33 12.69
CA PHE A 170 -15.29 -4.42 12.78
C PHE A 170 -14.34 -4.73 11.62
N GLU A 171 -14.08 -3.74 10.78
CA GLU A 171 -13.13 -3.86 9.67
C GLU A 171 -12.17 -2.67 9.69
N VAL A 172 -10.96 -2.88 9.20
CA VAL A 172 -9.91 -1.87 9.20
C VAL A 172 -9.32 -1.75 7.80
N MET A 173 -8.96 -0.54 7.44
CA MET A 173 -8.27 -0.24 6.19
C MET A 173 -7.33 0.94 6.38
N THR A 174 -6.13 0.83 5.83
CA THR A 174 -5.13 1.90 5.77
C THR A 174 -4.38 1.79 4.44
N TYR A 175 -3.46 2.70 4.15
CA TYR A 175 -2.56 2.57 3.01
C TYR A 175 -1.72 1.29 3.12
N GLY A 176 -1.38 0.70 1.97
CA GLY A 176 -0.79 -0.64 1.89
C GLY A 176 -1.76 -1.81 1.99
N PHE A 177 -3.02 -1.62 2.41
CA PHE A 177 -4.00 -2.69 2.40
C PHE A 177 -4.64 -2.84 1.01
N GLU A 178 -4.64 -4.05 0.46
CA GLU A 178 -5.35 -4.35 -0.79
C GLU A 178 -6.88 -4.42 -0.59
N LYS A 179 -7.29 -4.89 0.60
CA LYS A 179 -8.68 -5.12 0.99
C LYS A 179 -8.88 -4.82 2.47
N ARG A 180 -10.14 -4.57 2.85
CA ARG A 180 -10.51 -4.34 4.25
C ARG A 180 -10.21 -5.60 5.06
N GLN A 181 -9.51 -5.44 6.17
CA GLN A 181 -9.23 -6.53 7.10
C GLN A 181 -10.37 -6.64 8.09
N ARG A 182 -11.08 -7.77 8.06
CA ARG A 182 -12.21 -8.03 8.96
C ARG A 182 -11.70 -8.71 10.23
N ILE A 183 -12.00 -8.11 11.38
CA ILE A 183 -11.65 -8.67 12.67
C ILE A 183 -12.83 -9.48 13.20
N ARG A 184 -12.55 -10.67 13.75
CA ARG A 184 -13.55 -11.49 14.43
C ARG A 184 -13.91 -10.82 15.76
N ILE A 185 -15.20 -10.56 15.96
CA ILE A 185 -15.71 -10.04 17.23
C ILE A 185 -16.26 -11.19 18.06
N VAL A 186 -15.71 -11.35 19.26
CA VAL A 186 -16.16 -12.38 20.22
C VAL A 186 -17.30 -11.84 21.10
N GLN A 187 -17.23 -10.56 21.46
CA GLN A 187 -18.24 -9.89 22.30
C GLN A 187 -18.76 -8.64 21.60
N ASP A 188 -20.09 -8.51 21.49
CA ASP A 188 -20.73 -7.44 20.73
C ASP A 188 -20.86 -6.12 21.49
N SER A 189 -20.37 -6.03 22.73
CA SER A 189 -20.39 -4.82 23.55
C SER A 189 -19.18 -4.81 24.50
N PHE A 190 -18.40 -3.74 24.42
CA PHE A 190 -17.24 -3.47 25.27
C PHE A 190 -16.97 -1.96 25.25
N SER A 191 -16.45 -1.44 26.37
CA SER A 191 -16.18 -0.01 26.56
C SER A 191 -14.75 0.35 26.15
N LYS A 192 -13.79 -0.58 26.23
CA LYS A 192 -12.38 -0.32 25.91
C LYS A 192 -11.74 -1.45 25.10
N ALA A 193 -10.94 -1.09 24.10
CA ALA A 193 -10.16 -2.06 23.33
C ALA A 193 -8.86 -1.45 22.76
N THR A 194 -7.89 -2.30 22.45
CA THR A 194 -6.70 -1.98 21.66
C THR A 194 -6.87 -2.53 20.25
N LEU A 195 -6.72 -1.69 19.24
CA LEU A 195 -6.55 -2.08 17.84
C LEU A 195 -5.06 -2.05 17.52
N SER A 196 -4.49 -3.22 17.22
CA SER A 196 -3.11 -3.36 16.79
C SER A 196 -3.06 -3.59 15.28
N ILE A 197 -2.23 -2.82 14.58
CA ILE A 197 -2.00 -2.91 13.14
C ILE A 197 -0.50 -3.01 12.90
N GLY A 198 -0.04 -4.15 12.38
CA GLY A 198 1.32 -4.38 11.94
C GLY A 198 1.39 -4.37 10.41
N LEU A 199 2.16 -3.45 9.84
CA LEU A 199 2.50 -3.46 8.41
C LEU A 199 3.86 -4.11 8.18
N PHE A 200 3.96 -4.96 7.18
CA PHE A 200 5.22 -5.55 6.75
C PHE A 200 5.56 -5.04 5.36
N VAL A 201 6.68 -4.34 5.22
CA VAL A 201 7.02 -3.57 4.03
C VAL A 201 8.44 -3.90 3.60
N ASP A 202 8.68 -4.14 2.32
CA ASP A 202 10.04 -4.21 1.80
C ASP A 202 10.64 -2.80 1.68
N GLU A 203 11.90 -2.62 2.09
CA GLU A 203 12.61 -1.34 1.96
C GLU A 203 12.59 -0.83 0.52
N GLU A 204 12.77 -1.73 -0.44
CA GLU A 204 12.75 -1.46 -1.89
C GLU A 204 11.32 -1.32 -2.48
N ARG A 205 10.28 -1.42 -1.64
CA ARG A 205 8.86 -1.42 -2.06
C ARG A 205 8.55 -2.45 -3.15
N MET A 206 9.23 -3.60 -3.09
CA MET A 206 9.09 -4.67 -4.07
C MET A 206 7.62 -5.11 -4.21
N PRO A 207 7.05 -5.10 -5.43
CA PRO A 207 5.65 -5.46 -5.66
C PRO A 207 5.47 -6.98 -5.68
N ARG A 208 5.41 -7.61 -4.50
CA ARG A 208 5.28 -9.07 -4.32
C ARG A 208 3.97 -9.61 -4.87
N ASN A 209 4.05 -10.45 -5.91
CA ASN A 209 2.91 -11.09 -6.57
C ASN A 209 1.75 -10.11 -6.87
N ARG A 210 2.10 -8.89 -7.30
CA ARG A 210 1.15 -7.79 -7.46
C ARG A 210 0.57 -7.77 -8.85
N LEU A 211 -0.76 -7.75 -8.96
CA LEU A 211 -1.46 -7.55 -10.24
C LEU A 211 -1.56 -6.05 -10.58
N VAL A 212 -1.00 -5.68 -11.73
CA VAL A 212 -1.18 -4.37 -12.36
C VAL A 212 -2.18 -4.51 -13.49
N LEU A 213 -3.28 -3.78 -13.39
CA LEU A 213 -4.29 -3.75 -14.44
C LEU A 213 -3.80 -2.81 -15.54
N VAL A 214 -3.83 -3.28 -16.78
CA VAL A 214 -3.43 -2.48 -17.94
C VAL A 214 -4.66 -2.17 -18.78
N LYS A 215 -4.92 -0.89 -19.06
CA LYS A 215 -6.01 -0.47 -19.96
C LYS A 215 -5.65 0.81 -20.70
N ASN A 216 -5.81 0.82 -22.02
CA ASN A 216 -5.57 1.97 -22.88
C ASN A 216 -4.19 2.62 -22.61
N GLN A 217 -3.12 1.82 -22.58
CA GLN A 217 -1.74 2.25 -22.28
C GLN A 217 -1.49 2.77 -20.85
N ASN A 218 -2.47 2.70 -19.94
CA ASN A 218 -2.28 3.05 -18.53
C ASN A 218 -2.01 1.79 -17.69
N ALA A 219 -1.13 1.90 -16.70
CA ALA A 219 -0.91 0.90 -15.66
C ALA A 219 -1.55 1.35 -14.36
N TYR A 220 -2.48 0.56 -13.82
CA TYR A 220 -3.13 0.82 -12.54
C TYR A 220 -2.53 -0.08 -11.47
N PHE A 221 -1.50 0.43 -10.81
CA PHE A 221 -0.82 -0.25 -9.71
C PHE A 221 -1.69 -0.31 -8.44
N TYR A 222 -2.51 0.72 -8.21
CA TYR A 222 -3.42 0.82 -7.07
C TYR A 222 -4.80 0.25 -7.37
N GLN A 223 -5.32 -0.52 -6.42
CA GLN A 223 -6.65 -1.06 -6.50
C GLN A 223 -7.40 -0.81 -5.19
N VAL A 224 -8.68 -0.44 -5.30
CA VAL A 224 -9.60 -0.39 -4.17
C VAL A 224 -10.70 -1.41 -4.43
N THR A 225 -10.82 -2.43 -3.59
CA THR A 225 -11.83 -3.49 -3.74
C THR A 225 -11.80 -4.15 -5.12
N GLY A 226 -10.60 -4.36 -5.69
CA GLY A 226 -10.39 -4.98 -7.00
C GLY A 226 -10.66 -4.08 -8.21
N LYS A 227 -10.95 -2.78 -8.02
CA LYS A 227 -11.12 -1.81 -9.10
C LYS A 227 -9.89 -0.90 -9.23
N PRO A 228 -9.48 -0.50 -10.45
CA PRO A 228 -8.43 0.48 -10.66
C PRO A 228 -8.66 1.76 -9.85
N SER A 229 -7.62 2.24 -9.17
CA SER A 229 -7.63 3.57 -8.55
C SER A 229 -6.59 4.45 -9.23
N LYS A 230 -7.03 5.59 -9.78
CA LYS A 230 -6.16 6.63 -10.36
C LYS A 230 -5.56 7.58 -9.32
N PHE A 231 -6.00 7.44 -8.07
CA PHE A 231 -5.62 8.32 -6.98
C PHE A 231 -5.26 7.49 -5.76
N LEU A 232 -4.29 8.00 -5.00
CA LEU A 232 -4.02 7.61 -3.62
C LEU A 232 -5.05 8.30 -2.71
N THR A 233 -6.35 8.20 -3.03
CA THR A 233 -7.38 8.75 -2.15
C THR A 233 -7.73 7.70 -1.12
N PRO A 234 -7.72 8.05 0.17
CA PRO A 234 -8.16 7.15 1.18
C PRO A 234 -9.69 7.03 1.07
N LEU A 235 -10.12 5.91 0.51
CA LEU A 235 -11.25 5.11 1.01
C LEU A 235 -12.53 5.90 1.32
N GLN A 236 -12.91 6.78 0.41
CA GLN A 236 -14.28 7.27 0.38
C GLN A 236 -15.16 6.33 -0.43
N LYS A 237 -16.42 6.28 0.00
CA LYS A 237 -17.51 5.56 -0.65
C LYS A 237 -17.53 5.96 -2.14
N ILE A 238 -17.07 5.05 -3.00
CA ILE A 238 -17.46 5.07 -4.41
C ILE A 238 -18.99 5.00 -4.37
N LYS A 239 -19.64 6.07 -4.84
CA LYS A 239 -21.11 6.10 -4.96
C LYS A 239 -21.57 4.96 -5.85
#